data_AF-A0A7V9LUJ3-F1
#
_entry.id   AF-A0A7V9LUJ3-F1
#
_cell.length_a   1.000
_cell.length_b   1.000
_cell.length_c   1.000
_cell.angle_alpha   90.00
_cell.angle_beta   90.00
_cell.angle_gamma   90.00
#
_symmetry.space_group_name_H-M   'P 1'
#
loop_
_entity.id
_entity.type
_entity.pdbx_description
1 polymer ?
#
loop_
_entity_poly.entity_id
_entity_poly.type
_entity_poly.pdbx_seq_one_letter_code
_entity_poly.pdbx_strand_id
1 'polypeptide(L)'
;MGDAGGGGGVAPLAGARLGAAQVVRYGGMLFLAAVLVQFYLAGRGVFGASGPVEGAEDLDPHRLLGTVLAALALILLVAAAVARQTQRMLPTAVVLFVLTAVEGLLAGAGSDTPSLAGGLHVVVALLIFGLGVELVSGTRTLSPRR
;
A
#
# COMPACT_ATOMS: atom_id res chain seq x y z
N MET A 1 14.05 -48.44 -21.69
CA MET A 1 13.20 -47.52 -22.48
C MET A 1 12.05 -47.10 -21.59
N GLY A 2 11.85 -45.86 -21.15
CA GLY A 2 12.55 -44.59 -21.27
C GLY A 2 11.61 -43.61 -20.57
N ASP A 3 11.98 -43.15 -19.39
CA ASP A 3 11.16 -42.26 -18.57
C ASP A 3 11.55 -40.82 -18.88
N ALA A 4 10.66 -40.10 -19.56
CA ALA A 4 10.85 -38.71 -19.94
C ALA A 4 9.54 -37.95 -19.76
N GLY A 5 9.56 -36.95 -18.89
CA GLY A 5 8.60 -35.85 -18.92
C GLY A 5 7.98 -35.50 -17.56
N GLY A 6 8.46 -34.42 -16.93
CA GLY A 6 7.70 -33.82 -15.82
C GLY A 6 8.32 -32.62 -15.11
N GLY A 7 9.64 -32.39 -15.22
CA GLY A 7 10.34 -31.44 -14.33
C GLY A 7 10.17 -29.93 -14.61
N GLY A 8 9.56 -29.52 -15.72
CA GLY A 8 9.65 -28.13 -16.19
C GLY A 8 8.77 -27.09 -15.47
N GLY A 9 7.67 -27.51 -14.85
CA GLY A 9 6.66 -26.57 -14.31
C GLY A 9 6.90 -26.09 -12.87
N VAL A 10 7.71 -26.81 -12.09
CA VAL A 10 7.84 -26.59 -10.64
C VAL A 10 8.87 -25.51 -10.30
N ALA A 11 9.95 -25.40 -11.06
CA ALA A 11 11.02 -24.41 -10.85
C ALA A 11 10.60 -22.96 -11.18
N PRO A 12 9.86 -22.66 -12.27
CA PRO A 12 9.40 -21.31 -12.58
C PRO A 12 8.44 -20.73 -11.54
N LEU A 13 7.53 -21.56 -11.01
CA LEU A 13 6.57 -21.16 -9.99
C LEU A 13 7.25 -20.86 -8.64
N ALA A 14 8.34 -21.54 -8.32
CA ALA A 14 9.15 -21.24 -7.14
C ALA A 14 9.87 -19.89 -7.27
N GLY A 15 10.47 -19.61 -8.43
CA GLY A 15 11.13 -18.32 -8.71
C GLY A 15 10.15 -17.13 -8.67
N ALA A 16 8.97 -17.28 -9.27
CA ALA A 16 7.94 -16.25 -9.25
C ALA A 16 7.47 -15.90 -7.84
N ARG A 17 7.33 -16.89 -6.95
CA ARG A 17 6.95 -16.69 -5.55
C ARG A 17 8.01 -15.94 -4.76
N LEU A 18 9.30 -16.27 -4.99
CA LEU A 18 10.41 -15.57 -4.35
C LEU A 18 10.51 -14.11 -4.82
N GLY A 19 10.34 -13.87 -6.13
CA GLY A 19 10.30 -12.52 -6.68
C GLY A 19 9.14 -11.70 -6.09
N ALA A 20 7.94 -12.27 -6.07
CA ALA A 20 6.76 -11.63 -5.49
C ALA A 20 6.93 -11.33 -3.98
N ALA A 21 7.52 -12.26 -3.23
CA ALA A 21 7.88 -12.06 -1.83
C ALA A 21 8.82 -10.85 -1.62
N GLN A 22 9.77 -10.68 -2.53
CA GLN A 22 10.73 -9.59 -2.49
C GLN A 22 10.07 -8.25 -2.85
N VAL A 23 9.13 -8.25 -3.80
CA VAL A 23 8.29 -7.09 -4.14
C VAL A 23 7.45 -6.66 -2.94
N VAL A 24 6.80 -7.60 -2.24
CA VAL A 24 6.03 -7.25 -1.03
C VAL A 24 6.93 -6.61 0.03
N ARG A 25 8.14 -7.14 0.24
CA ARG A 25 9.07 -6.62 1.25
C ARG A 25 9.59 -5.22 0.90
N TYR A 26 10.21 -5.05 -0.27
CA TYR A 26 10.80 -3.75 -0.64
C TYR A 26 9.74 -2.73 -1.01
N GLY A 27 8.70 -3.15 -1.73
CA GLY A 27 7.57 -2.30 -2.05
C GLY A 27 6.79 -1.87 -0.81
N GLY A 28 6.64 -2.74 0.19
CA GLY A 28 6.02 -2.37 1.48
C GLY A 28 6.85 -1.34 2.26
N MET A 29 8.18 -1.47 2.26
CA MET A 29 9.05 -0.44 2.87
C MET A 29 9.00 0.89 2.12
N LEU A 30 8.96 0.85 0.78
CA LEU A 30 8.77 2.04 -0.05
C LEU A 30 7.42 2.69 0.23
N PHE A 31 6.35 1.89 0.32
CA PHE A 31 5.01 2.36 0.67
C PHE A 31 5.01 3.09 2.02
N LEU A 32 5.63 2.51 3.06
CA LEU A 32 5.75 3.17 4.37
C LEU A 32 6.52 4.50 4.30
N ALA A 33 7.65 4.52 3.60
CA ALA A 33 8.42 5.76 3.43
C ALA A 33 7.59 6.83 2.70
N ALA A 34 6.84 6.43 1.66
CA ALA A 34 5.96 7.31 0.93
C ALA A 34 4.78 7.81 1.77
N VAL A 35 4.21 7.01 2.68
CA VAL A 35 3.18 7.48 3.63
C VAL A 35 3.73 8.54 4.59
N LEU A 36 4.99 8.44 5.04
CA LEU A 36 5.62 9.49 5.84
C LEU A 36 5.80 10.80 5.06
N VAL A 37 6.27 10.69 3.81
CA VAL A 37 6.31 11.84 2.89
C VAL A 37 4.91 12.43 2.71
N GLN A 38 3.89 11.57 2.70
CA GLN A 38 2.52 12.00 2.47
C GLN A 38 1.95 12.83 3.63
N PHE A 39 2.28 12.49 4.88
CA PHE A 39 1.98 13.34 6.04
C PHE A 39 2.69 14.68 5.95
N TYR A 40 3.96 14.70 5.53
CA TYR A 40 4.70 15.94 5.33
C TYR A 40 4.05 16.82 4.25
N LEU A 41 3.68 16.25 3.10
CA LEU A 41 3.04 16.99 2.01
C LEU A 41 1.65 17.51 2.41
N ALA A 42 0.88 16.74 3.18
CA ALA A 42 -0.39 17.19 3.74
C ALA A 42 -0.18 18.41 4.65
N GLY A 43 0.75 18.31 5.61
CA GLY A 43 1.08 19.42 6.51
C GLY A 43 1.57 20.65 5.75
N ARG A 44 2.49 20.48 4.80
CA ARG A 44 2.97 21.56 3.93
C ARG A 44 1.82 22.24 3.18
N GLY A 45 0.87 21.46 2.66
CA GLY A 45 -0.30 21.99 1.96
C GLY A 45 -1.22 22.80 2.87
N VAL A 46 -1.60 22.23 4.02
CA VAL A 46 -2.49 22.89 5.00
C VAL A 46 -1.89 24.16 5.58
N PHE A 47 -0.61 24.14 5.98
CA PHE A 47 0.06 25.28 6.60
C PHE A 47 0.61 26.29 5.58
N GLY A 48 0.77 25.90 4.33
CA GLY A 48 1.23 26.76 3.24
C GLY A 48 0.10 27.51 2.53
N ALA A 49 -1.14 27.03 2.65
CA ALA A 49 -2.28 27.65 1.99
C ALA A 49 -2.55 29.06 2.54
N SER A 50 -2.66 30.04 1.64
CA SER A 50 -2.99 31.43 1.98
C SER A 50 -4.50 31.71 2.04
N GLY A 51 -5.33 30.68 1.93
CA GLY A 51 -6.80 30.76 1.88
C GLY A 51 -7.46 29.46 2.33
N PRO A 52 -8.74 29.21 1.98
CA PRO A 52 -9.39 27.94 2.26
C PRO A 52 -8.56 26.76 1.77
N VAL A 53 -8.45 25.72 2.61
CA VAL A 53 -7.67 24.51 2.31
C VAL A 53 -8.33 23.66 1.22
N GLU A 54 -9.65 23.80 1.08
CA GLU A 54 -10.43 23.10 0.07
C GLU A 54 -10.01 23.53 -1.34
N GLY A 55 -9.63 22.54 -2.16
CA GLY A 55 -9.14 22.79 -3.52
C GLY A 55 -7.78 23.49 -3.61
N ALA A 56 -7.09 23.76 -2.49
CA ALA A 56 -5.81 24.47 -2.50
C ALA A 56 -4.75 23.72 -3.33
N GLU A 57 -4.11 24.39 -4.28
CA GLU A 57 -3.06 23.83 -5.16
C GLU A 57 -1.84 23.34 -4.35
N ASP A 58 -1.60 23.92 -3.16
CA ASP A 58 -0.55 23.46 -2.25
C ASP A 58 -0.72 22.00 -1.79
N LEU A 59 -1.93 21.44 -1.91
CA LEU A 59 -2.22 20.03 -1.65
C LEU A 59 -2.08 19.14 -2.89
N ASP A 60 -1.81 19.67 -4.09
CA ASP A 60 -1.65 18.84 -5.31
C ASP A 60 -0.55 17.79 -5.19
N PRO A 61 0.65 18.10 -4.66
CA PRO A 61 1.68 17.08 -4.46
C PRO A 61 1.21 15.96 -3.53
N HIS A 62 0.42 16.31 -2.50
CA HIS A 62 -0.20 15.33 -1.62
C HIS A 62 -1.21 14.49 -2.41
N ARG A 63 -2.17 15.09 -3.12
CA ARG A 63 -3.15 14.33 -3.93
C ARG A 63 -2.49 13.36 -4.92
N LEU A 64 -1.48 13.83 -5.65
CA LEU A 64 -0.73 13.02 -6.61
C LEU A 64 -0.06 11.82 -5.94
N LEU A 65 0.66 12.04 -4.83
CA LEU A 65 1.32 10.94 -4.11
C LEU A 65 0.29 9.94 -3.55
N GLY A 66 -0.90 10.39 -3.17
CA GLY A 66 -2.00 9.54 -2.74
C GLY A 66 -2.45 8.58 -3.83
N THR A 67 -2.60 9.07 -5.07
CA THR A 67 -2.90 8.24 -6.24
C THR A 67 -1.79 7.21 -6.51
N VAL A 68 -0.53 7.62 -6.40
CA VAL A 68 0.63 6.71 -6.56
C VAL A 68 0.63 5.62 -5.48
N LEU A 69 0.33 5.97 -4.23
CA LEU A 69 0.22 5.02 -3.11
C LEU A 69 -0.90 4.00 -3.35
N ALA A 70 -2.05 4.41 -3.88
CA ALA A 70 -3.14 3.49 -4.21
C ALA A 70 -2.72 2.49 -5.30
N ALA A 71 -2.02 2.95 -6.34
CA ALA A 71 -1.47 2.07 -7.38
C ALA A 71 -0.41 1.11 -6.81
N LEU A 72 0.46 1.59 -5.93
CA LEU A 72 1.46 0.75 -5.26
C LEU A 72 0.80 -0.28 -4.34
N ALA A 73 -0.24 0.07 -3.60
CA ALA A 73 -1.00 -0.88 -2.77
C ALA A 73 -1.63 -1.99 -3.62
N LEU A 74 -2.13 -1.68 -4.83
CA LEU A 74 -2.62 -2.68 -5.77
C LEU A 74 -1.50 -3.64 -6.21
N ILE A 75 -0.32 -3.11 -6.55
CA ILE A 75 0.85 -3.93 -6.90
C ILE A 75 1.22 -4.86 -5.74
N LEU A 76 1.22 -4.35 -4.50
CA LEU A 76 1.49 -5.14 -3.31
C LEU A 76 0.44 -6.22 -3.06
N LEU A 77 -0.84 -5.93 -3.31
CA LEU A 77 -1.91 -6.91 -3.24
C LEU A 77 -1.71 -8.05 -4.24
N VAL A 78 -1.41 -7.73 -5.50
CA VAL A 78 -1.12 -8.74 -6.53
C VAL A 78 0.10 -9.56 -6.15
N ALA A 79 1.18 -8.91 -5.70
CA ALA A 79 2.39 -9.60 -5.26
C ALA A 79 2.13 -10.52 -4.06
N ALA A 80 1.35 -10.08 -3.07
CA ALA A 80 0.98 -10.89 -1.91
C ALA A 80 0.15 -12.13 -2.32
N ALA A 81 -0.77 -11.98 -3.27
CA ALA A 81 -1.55 -13.09 -3.81
C ALA A 81 -0.66 -14.12 -4.54
N VAL A 82 0.31 -13.65 -5.34
CA VAL A 82 1.27 -14.52 -6.05
C VAL A 82 2.24 -15.21 -5.10
N ALA A 83 2.74 -14.49 -4.10
CA ALA A 83 3.75 -15.00 -3.18
C ALA A 83 3.21 -16.09 -2.24
N ARG A 84 1.89 -16.10 -1.95
CA ARG A 84 1.20 -17.07 -1.07
C ARG A 84 1.85 -17.22 0.31
N GLN A 85 2.49 -16.17 0.83
CA GLN A 85 3.42 -16.26 1.95
C GLN A 85 2.74 -16.65 3.28
N THR A 86 1.58 -16.05 3.62
CA THR A 86 0.83 -16.39 4.85
C THR A 86 -0.67 -16.08 4.73
N GLN A 87 -1.49 -16.71 5.58
CA GLN A 87 -2.94 -16.46 5.70
C GLN A 87 -3.27 -15.03 6.17
N ARG A 88 -2.31 -14.31 6.78
CA ARG A 88 -2.51 -12.95 7.29
C ARG A 88 -2.09 -11.87 6.29
N MET A 89 -1.09 -12.13 5.44
CA MET A 89 -0.58 -11.11 4.52
C MET A 89 -1.56 -10.72 3.41
N LEU A 90 -2.30 -11.69 2.86
CA LEU A 90 -3.31 -11.41 1.85
C LEU A 90 -4.43 -10.50 2.37
N PRO A 91 -5.12 -10.81 3.49
CA PRO A 91 -6.15 -9.91 4.00
C PRO A 91 -5.58 -8.56 4.42
N THR A 92 -4.36 -8.48 4.98
CA THR A 92 -3.71 -7.18 5.25
C THR A 92 -3.51 -6.36 3.97
N ALA A 93 -3.02 -6.98 2.89
CA ALA A 93 -2.83 -6.29 1.61
C ALA A 93 -4.17 -5.87 0.96
N VAL A 94 -5.21 -6.68 1.10
CA VAL A 94 -6.58 -6.33 0.65
C VAL A 94 -7.08 -5.11 1.41
N VAL A 95 -7.04 -5.14 2.74
CA VAL A 95 -7.51 -4.02 3.57
C VAL A 95 -6.69 -2.75 3.30
N LEU A 96 -5.36 -2.89 3.18
CA LEU A 96 -4.48 -1.77 2.82
C LEU A 96 -4.88 -1.13 1.49
N PHE A 97 -5.09 -1.93 0.45
CA PHE A 97 -5.51 -1.43 -0.86
C PHE A 97 -6.88 -0.75 -0.80
N VAL A 98 -7.87 -1.40 -0.17
CA VAL A 98 -9.23 -0.85 -0.05
C VAL A 98 -9.21 0.48 0.68
N LEU A 99 -8.53 0.58 1.83
CA LEU A 99 -8.45 1.84 2.58
C LEU A 99 -7.75 2.93 1.76
N THR A 100 -6.62 2.63 1.12
CA THR A 100 -5.87 3.61 0.32
C THR A 100 -6.68 4.09 -0.91
N ALA A 101 -7.44 3.19 -1.55
CA ALA A 101 -8.30 3.56 -2.67
C ALA A 101 -9.51 4.39 -2.23
N VAL A 102 -10.15 4.00 -1.12
CA VAL A 102 -11.31 4.71 -0.56
C VAL A 102 -10.93 6.12 -0.11
N GLU A 103 -9.76 6.33 0.50
CA GLU A 103 -9.28 7.69 0.81
C GLU A 103 -9.15 8.58 -0.42
N GLY A 104 -8.61 8.05 -1.53
CA GLY A 104 -8.51 8.79 -2.79
C GLY A 104 -9.88 9.14 -3.39
N LEU A 105 -10.85 8.25 -3.27
CA LEU A 105 -12.22 8.48 -3.76
C LEU A 105 -12.99 9.47 -2.86
N LEU A 106 -12.83 9.36 -1.54
CA LEU A 106 -13.42 10.31 -0.58
C LEU A 106 -12.85 11.72 -0.76
N ALA A 107 -11.55 11.85 -1.07
CA ALA A 107 -10.94 13.14 -1.38
C ALA A 107 -11.50 13.77 -2.67
N GLY A 108 -11.91 12.96 -3.66
CA GLY A 108 -12.51 13.44 -4.90
C GLY A 108 -14.02 13.74 -4.81
N ALA A 109 -14.75 13.07 -3.91
CA ALA A 109 -16.19 13.26 -3.70
C ALA A 109 -16.53 14.21 -2.53
N GLY A 110 -15.54 14.57 -1.72
CA GLY A 110 -15.70 15.31 -0.46
C GLY A 110 -15.79 16.83 -0.57
N SER A 111 -15.88 17.41 -1.79
CA SER A 111 -16.03 18.85 -2.02
C SER A 111 -17.32 19.47 -1.44
N ASP A 112 -18.21 18.64 -0.90
CA ASP A 112 -19.57 19.04 -0.55
C ASP A 112 -19.94 18.78 0.94
N THR A 113 -19.03 18.28 1.80
CA THR A 113 -19.37 18.00 3.22
C THR A 113 -18.31 18.42 4.27
N PRO A 114 -18.67 19.16 5.36
CA PRO A 114 -17.69 19.78 6.26
C PRO A 114 -17.14 18.88 7.38
N SER A 115 -15.88 19.16 7.75
CA SER A 115 -15.09 18.87 8.98
C SER A 115 -14.92 17.43 9.49
N LEU A 116 -15.95 16.57 9.51
CA LEU A 116 -15.85 15.22 10.07
C LEU A 116 -15.08 14.26 9.14
N ALA A 117 -15.31 14.38 7.83
CA ALA A 117 -14.62 13.59 6.81
C ALA A 117 -13.10 13.87 6.81
N GLY A 118 -12.70 15.13 6.99
CA GLY A 118 -11.29 15.52 7.11
C GLY A 118 -10.63 14.99 8.39
N GLY A 119 -11.35 14.95 9.51
CA GLY A 119 -10.84 14.35 10.75
C GLY A 119 -10.67 12.83 10.65
N LEU A 120 -11.64 12.14 10.04
CA LEU A 120 -11.56 10.69 9.80
C LEU A 120 -10.44 10.32 8.83
N HIS A 121 -10.14 11.17 7.84
CA HIS A 121 -9.04 10.95 6.91
C HIS A 121 -7.69 10.75 7.63
N VAL A 122 -7.37 11.60 8.62
CA VAL A 122 -6.10 11.43 9.37
C VAL A 122 -6.07 10.12 10.14
N VAL A 123 -7.19 9.70 10.71
CA VAL A 123 -7.30 8.42 11.44
C VAL A 123 -7.12 7.23 10.49
N VAL A 124 -7.74 7.26 9.31
CA VAL A 124 -7.59 6.22 8.30
C VAL A 124 -6.16 6.16 7.76
N ALA A 125 -5.51 7.31 7.54
CA ALA A 125 -4.10 7.36 7.18
C ALA A 125 -3.18 6.70 8.22
N LEU A 126 -3.46 6.86 9.52
CA LEU A 126 -2.74 6.15 10.59
C LEU A 126 -2.98 4.63 10.56
N LEU A 127 -4.21 4.19 10.23
CA LEU A 127 -4.51 2.77 10.05
C LEU A 127 -3.76 2.19 8.83
N ILE A 128 -3.70 2.91 7.72
CA ILE A 128 -2.93 2.55 6.53
C ILE A 128 -1.45 2.41 6.88
N PHE A 129 -0.89 3.35 7.65
CA PHE A 129 0.48 3.27 8.15
C PHE A 129 0.71 2.01 8.99
N GLY A 130 -0.17 1.73 9.96
CA GLY A 130 -0.11 0.53 10.80
C GLY A 130 -0.19 -0.77 10.00
N LEU A 131 -1.08 -0.84 9.00
CA LEU A 131 -1.21 -1.99 8.10
C LEU A 131 0.04 -2.16 7.22
N GLY A 132 0.67 -1.07 6.78
CA GLY A 132 1.96 -1.11 6.09
C GLY A 132 3.06 -1.70 6.97
N VAL A 133 3.12 -1.32 8.25
CA VAL A 133 4.06 -1.88 9.23
C VAL A 133 3.82 -3.37 9.42
N GLU A 134 2.57 -3.80 9.57
CA GLU A 134 2.19 -5.21 9.70
C GLU A 134 2.58 -6.00 8.45
N LEU A 135 2.30 -5.47 7.25
CA LEU A 135 2.65 -6.11 5.98
C LEU A 135 4.16 -6.33 5.86
N VAL A 136 4.97 -5.32 6.18
CA VAL A 136 6.44 -5.43 6.17
C VAL A 136 6.94 -6.38 7.25
N SER A 137 6.35 -6.35 8.45
CA SER A 137 6.76 -7.21 9.57
C SER A 137 6.47 -8.69 9.29
N GLY A 138 5.34 -8.99 8.63
CA GLY A 138 4.99 -10.34 8.18
C GLY A 138 5.99 -10.95 7.20
N THR A 139 6.75 -10.14 6.47
CA THR A 139 7.82 -10.65 5.59
C THR A 139 9.06 -11.13 6.35
N ARG A 140 9.26 -10.69 7.60
CA ARG A 140 10.44 -11.01 8.42
C ARG A 140 10.30 -12.32 9.19
N THR A 141 9.07 -12.76 9.47
CA THR A 141 8.78 -13.99 10.22
C THR A 141 8.90 -15.27 9.38
N LEU A 142 9.17 -15.17 8.08
CA LEU A 142 9.40 -16.29 7.16
C LEU A 142 10.81 -16.91 7.29
N SER A 143 11.40 -16.89 8.50
CA SER A 143 12.69 -17.52 8.75
C SER A 143 12.54 -19.04 8.59
N PRO A 144 13.38 -19.72 7.77
CA PRO A 144 13.30 -21.17 7.58
C PRO A 144 13.48 -21.85 8.94
N ARG A 145 12.49 -22.66 9.37
CA ARG A 145 12.76 -23.66 10.41
C ARG A 145 13.81 -24.59 9.82
N ARG A 146 15.03 -24.52 10.36
CA ARG A 146 16.11 -25.46 10.10
C ARG A 146 15.75 -26.81 10.70
#